data_AF-A0A7W9X654-F1
#
_entry.id   AF-A0A7W9X654-F1
#
_cell.length_a   1.000
_cell.length_b   1.000
_cell.length_c   1.000
_cell.angle_alpha   90.00
_cell.angle_beta   90.00
_cell.angle_gamma   90.00
#
_symmetry.space_group_name_H-M   'P 1'
#
loop_
_entity.id
_entity.type
_entity.pdbx_description
1 polymer ?
#
loop_
_entity_poly.entity_id
_entity_poly.type
_entity_poly.pdbx_seq_one_letter_code
_entity_poly.pdbx_strand_id
1 'polypeptide(L)'
;MRSLAVTKWMKKSRGTSKMIMLVGIIACMFLYYFFFGRTSKMVSNGNVLDQAEQAFKELPRFKGKKINLYKTISFYDDGRIYLTVQDPDTPSHINSYQYQLHKAGGQWTYAGPYKLDHTDYPLQNGLFPLDSFSFSTAAKIVTAYNAKARAVGSNETLDMVEYDYYFAGRGNWKYEEKINGGTNRESVEYKILFKDDGSLKYFGEPNGWNMLNDSAEMAYAEKTLKNLPQFKGKKLWFKKEIDFNSNNIYLTLQNPDTLQQLINYGFNEGEVWHREPVDDADDGKINHLFPLDSVPFRRVCRMANAYINKARSVKSSILVLDGLVFDATDPHHPQWKFDPVVLAGNNGGTYKITFNQDGSLKSFTRQ
;
A
#
# COMPACT_ATOMS: atom_id res chain seq x y z
N MET A 1 6.80 -52.36 -10.44
CA MET A 1 7.80 -52.99 -11.33
C MET A 1 8.74 -51.96 -11.98
N ARG A 2 9.60 -51.27 -11.20
CA ARG A 2 10.83 -50.60 -11.70
C ARG A 2 11.79 -50.39 -10.51
N SER A 3 12.47 -51.46 -10.06
CA SER A 3 13.52 -51.36 -9.02
C SER A 3 14.71 -52.29 -9.24
N LEU A 4 14.99 -52.71 -10.48
CA LEU A 4 16.05 -53.70 -10.76
C LEU A 4 17.14 -53.24 -11.73
N ALA A 5 17.19 -51.95 -12.10
CA ALA A 5 18.19 -51.46 -13.07
C ALA A 5 19.46 -50.82 -12.44
N VAL A 6 19.53 -50.64 -11.12
CA VAL A 6 20.67 -49.96 -10.47
C VAL A 6 21.80 -50.93 -10.07
N THR A 7 21.50 -52.21 -9.88
CA THR A 7 22.48 -53.16 -9.33
C THR A 7 23.48 -53.73 -10.35
N LYS A 8 23.31 -53.48 -11.65
CA LYS A 8 24.19 -54.04 -12.69
C LYS A 8 25.35 -53.13 -13.11
N TRP A 9 25.44 -51.91 -12.58
CA TRP A 9 26.50 -50.94 -12.92
C TRP A 9 27.67 -50.90 -11.92
N MET A 10 27.65 -51.69 -10.85
CA MET A 10 28.68 -51.69 -9.78
C MET A 10 29.74 -52.80 -9.88
N LYS A 11 30.04 -53.30 -11.08
CA LYS A 11 31.07 -54.34 -11.25
C LYS A 11 32.12 -54.02 -12.32
N LYS A 12 32.51 -52.75 -12.49
CA LYS A 12 33.75 -52.40 -13.22
C LYS A 12 34.23 -50.96 -13.01
N SER A 13 34.72 -50.60 -11.83
CA SER A 13 35.65 -49.46 -11.72
C SER A 13 36.54 -49.57 -10.48
N ARG A 14 37.81 -49.92 -10.70
CA ARG A 14 38.89 -49.70 -9.72
C ARG A 14 39.15 -48.19 -9.68
N GLY A 15 38.82 -47.55 -8.55
CA GLY A 15 38.93 -46.10 -8.36
C GLY A 15 38.04 -45.60 -7.21
N THR A 16 38.14 -46.22 -6.05
CA THR A 16 37.10 -46.18 -5.00
C THR A 16 37.09 -44.94 -4.11
N SER A 17 38.15 -44.12 -4.05
CA SER A 17 38.14 -42.97 -3.12
C SER A 17 37.43 -41.71 -3.65
N LYS A 18 37.47 -41.44 -4.97
CA LYS A 18 36.78 -40.26 -5.55
C LYS A 18 35.27 -40.49 -5.76
N MET A 19 34.85 -41.73 -5.99
CA MET A 19 33.45 -42.06 -6.25
C MET A 19 32.60 -42.11 -4.97
N ILE A 20 33.17 -42.55 -3.82
CA ILE A 20 32.49 -42.51 -2.52
C ILE A 20 32.25 -41.06 -2.07
N MET A 21 33.21 -40.16 -2.33
CA MET A 21 33.09 -38.75 -1.98
C MET A 21 32.00 -38.05 -2.82
N LEU A 22 31.91 -38.36 -4.12
CA LEU A 22 30.89 -37.80 -5.02
C LEU A 22 29.46 -38.30 -4.69
N VAL A 23 29.31 -39.59 -4.36
CA VAL A 23 28.02 -40.17 -3.95
C VAL A 23 27.58 -39.62 -2.58
N GLY A 24 28.53 -39.42 -1.66
CA GLY A 24 28.25 -38.78 -0.36
C GLY A 24 27.79 -37.32 -0.49
N ILE A 25 28.41 -36.53 -1.37
CA ILE A 25 28.01 -35.14 -1.64
C ILE A 25 26.63 -35.08 -2.31
N ILE A 26 26.35 -35.97 -3.28
CA ILE A 26 25.04 -36.04 -3.94
C ILE A 26 23.96 -36.49 -2.94
N ALA A 27 24.24 -37.45 -2.06
CA ALA A 27 23.32 -37.87 -1.01
C ALA A 27 23.06 -36.77 0.04
N CYS A 28 24.09 -36.00 0.43
CA CYS A 28 23.94 -34.82 1.30
C CYS A 28 23.15 -33.70 0.62
N MET A 29 23.38 -33.43 -0.68
CA MET A 29 22.58 -32.48 -1.45
C MET A 29 21.13 -32.95 -1.63
N PHE A 30 20.89 -34.25 -1.83
CA PHE A 30 19.55 -34.82 -1.87
C PHE A 30 18.87 -34.75 -0.52
N LEU A 31 19.57 -35.03 0.59
CA LEU A 31 19.02 -34.87 1.93
C LEU A 31 18.75 -33.40 2.27
N TYR A 32 19.61 -32.46 1.84
CA TYR A 32 19.37 -31.04 1.96
C TYR A 32 18.13 -30.61 1.15
N TYR A 33 17.99 -31.03 -0.11
CA TYR A 33 16.79 -30.73 -0.90
C TYR A 33 15.52 -31.45 -0.40
N PHE A 34 15.63 -32.63 0.22
CA PHE A 34 14.48 -33.40 0.70
C PHE A 34 14.02 -33.02 2.12
N PHE A 35 14.92 -32.50 2.96
CA PHE A 35 14.61 -31.97 4.28
C PHE A 35 14.42 -30.45 4.32
N PHE A 36 15.14 -29.69 3.49
CA PHE A 36 15.11 -28.22 3.43
C PHE A 36 14.64 -27.63 2.09
N GLY A 37 14.57 -28.42 1.00
CA GLY A 37 14.31 -27.93 -0.36
C GLY A 37 12.89 -28.08 -0.88
N ARG A 38 11.88 -28.19 -0.01
CA ARG A 38 10.50 -27.94 -0.44
C ARG A 38 10.19 -26.50 -0.08
N THR A 39 10.07 -25.65 -1.09
CA THR A 39 9.49 -24.31 -0.93
C THR A 39 8.16 -24.51 -0.24
N SER A 40 8.11 -24.12 1.03
CA SER A 40 6.86 -24.01 1.75
C SER A 40 5.99 -23.02 0.93
N LYS A 41 4.69 -23.29 0.81
CA LYS A 41 3.74 -22.36 0.19
C LYS A 41 3.01 -21.55 1.28
N MET A 42 3.73 -21.19 2.34
CA MET A 42 3.13 -20.72 3.57
C MET A 42 2.44 -19.38 3.39
N VAL A 43 3.07 -18.44 2.66
CA VAL A 43 2.49 -17.09 2.53
C VAL A 43 1.17 -17.10 1.77
N SER A 44 0.93 -18.12 0.92
CA SER A 44 -0.36 -18.33 0.25
C SER A 44 -1.37 -19.21 1.02
N ASN A 45 -1.04 -19.66 2.23
CA ASN A 45 -1.88 -20.55 3.03
C ASN A 45 -2.46 -19.85 4.26
N GLY A 46 -3.67 -19.29 4.12
CA GLY A 46 -4.35 -18.55 5.18
C GLY A 46 -4.50 -19.33 6.50
N ASN A 47 -4.82 -20.63 6.43
CA ASN A 47 -4.99 -21.45 7.64
C ASN A 47 -3.69 -21.58 8.45
N VAL A 48 -2.55 -21.75 7.77
CA VAL A 48 -1.24 -21.84 8.44
C VAL A 48 -0.86 -20.49 9.05
N LEU A 49 -1.18 -19.39 8.36
CA LEU A 49 -0.95 -18.05 8.85
C LEU A 49 -1.80 -17.72 10.08
N ASP A 50 -3.09 -18.09 10.08
CA ASP A 50 -3.98 -17.90 11.23
C ASP A 50 -3.53 -18.76 12.43
N GLN A 51 -3.03 -19.97 12.19
CA GLN A 51 -2.42 -20.80 13.24
C GLN A 51 -1.17 -20.15 13.83
N ALA A 52 -0.32 -19.56 12.99
CA ALA A 52 0.86 -18.83 13.44
C ALA A 52 0.48 -17.59 14.27
N GLU A 53 -0.55 -16.83 13.85
CA GLU A 53 -1.09 -15.69 14.60
C GLU A 53 -1.61 -16.13 15.97
N GLN A 54 -2.43 -17.18 16.03
CA GLN A 54 -2.97 -17.69 17.29
C GLN A 54 -1.84 -18.19 18.21
N ALA A 55 -0.86 -18.91 17.67
CA ALA A 55 0.30 -19.36 18.43
C ALA A 55 1.11 -18.18 19.00
N PHE A 56 1.17 -17.05 18.29
CA PHE A 56 1.81 -15.83 18.80
C PHE A 56 1.04 -15.22 19.96
N LYS A 57 -0.28 -15.10 19.82
CA LYS A 57 -1.20 -14.58 20.84
C LYS A 57 -1.20 -15.43 22.12
N GLU A 58 -0.94 -16.73 22.01
CA GLU A 58 -0.87 -17.67 23.14
C GLU A 58 0.49 -17.73 23.84
N LEU A 59 1.52 -17.03 23.37
CA LEU A 59 2.80 -16.97 24.07
C LEU A 59 2.60 -16.45 25.50
N PRO A 60 3.27 -17.02 26.53
CA PRO A 60 3.06 -16.64 27.93
C PRO A 60 3.16 -15.14 28.21
N ARG A 61 4.02 -14.42 27.47
CA ARG A 61 4.21 -12.97 27.60
C ARG A 61 3.04 -12.14 27.08
N PHE A 62 2.31 -12.64 26.08
CA PHE A 62 1.27 -11.89 25.35
C PHE A 62 -0.15 -12.35 25.66
N LYS A 63 -0.31 -13.56 26.21
CA LYS A 63 -1.62 -14.16 26.49
C LYS A 63 -2.51 -13.22 27.32
N GLY A 64 -3.67 -12.88 26.75
CA GLY A 64 -4.67 -11.99 27.38
C GLY A 64 -4.29 -10.51 27.43
N LYS A 65 -3.16 -10.11 26.84
CA LYS A 65 -2.72 -8.71 26.77
C LYS A 65 -2.96 -8.12 25.39
N LYS A 66 -3.08 -6.80 25.31
CA LYS A 66 -3.06 -6.08 24.04
C LYS A 66 -1.67 -6.18 23.43
N ILE A 67 -1.59 -6.56 22.15
CA ILE A 67 -0.34 -6.68 21.41
C ILE A 67 -0.24 -5.53 20.43
N ASN A 68 0.82 -4.73 20.54
CA ASN A 68 1.16 -3.71 19.54
C ASN A 68 2.42 -4.16 18.80
N LEU A 69 2.31 -4.29 17.48
CA LEU A 69 3.45 -4.47 16.59
C LEU A 69 4.17 -3.14 16.39
N TYR A 70 5.43 -3.21 15.98
CA TYR A 70 6.25 -2.04 15.69
C TYR A 70 6.77 -2.11 14.25
N LYS A 71 6.56 -1.02 13.49
CA LYS A 71 6.96 -0.81 12.09
C LYS A 71 6.46 -1.88 11.11
N THR A 72 7.00 -3.09 11.13
CA THR A 72 6.75 -4.10 10.09
C THR A 72 6.43 -5.48 10.63
N ILE A 73 5.72 -6.25 9.79
CA ILE A 73 5.65 -7.70 9.85
C ILE A 73 5.81 -8.26 8.43
N SER A 74 6.66 -9.26 8.28
CA SER A 74 7.05 -9.81 6.99
C SER A 74 6.74 -11.31 6.94
N PHE A 75 6.08 -11.75 5.87
CA PHE A 75 5.65 -13.12 5.63
C PHE A 75 6.36 -13.68 4.40
N TYR A 76 7.02 -14.83 4.56
CA TYR A 76 7.80 -15.47 3.50
C TYR A 76 7.19 -16.82 3.12
N ASP A 77 7.27 -17.18 1.84
CA ASP A 77 6.75 -18.46 1.37
C ASP A 77 7.52 -19.62 2.02
N ASP A 78 8.82 -19.45 2.26
CA ASP A 78 9.71 -20.44 2.89
C ASP A 78 9.38 -20.83 4.34
N GLY A 79 8.30 -20.30 4.89
CA GLY A 79 7.77 -20.69 6.18
C GLY A 79 8.10 -19.73 7.31
N ARG A 80 8.77 -18.60 7.00
CA ARG A 80 9.16 -17.61 8.00
C ARG A 80 8.13 -16.50 8.15
N ILE A 81 7.95 -16.06 9.40
CA ILE A 81 7.35 -14.76 9.72
C ILE A 81 8.32 -14.00 10.60
N TYR A 82 8.55 -12.74 10.31
CA TYR A 82 9.32 -11.83 11.16
C TYR A 82 8.44 -10.69 11.59
N LEU A 83 8.45 -10.37 12.89
CA LEU A 83 7.76 -9.21 13.41
C LEU A 83 8.56 -8.59 14.55
N THR A 84 8.28 -7.31 14.80
CA THR A 84 8.72 -6.65 16.02
C THR A 84 7.51 -6.17 16.82
N VAL A 85 7.61 -6.24 18.14
CA VAL A 85 6.48 -6.10 19.05
C VAL A 85 6.88 -5.31 20.28
N GLN A 86 6.00 -4.42 20.73
CA GLN A 86 6.17 -3.72 21.99
C GLN A 86 6.05 -4.72 23.15
N ASP A 87 6.97 -4.64 24.09
CA ASP A 87 6.85 -5.37 25.35
C ASP A 87 5.65 -4.83 26.14
N PRO A 88 4.60 -5.64 26.40
CA PRO A 88 3.43 -5.18 27.12
C PRO A 88 3.73 -4.81 28.57
N ASP A 89 4.80 -5.35 29.16
CA ASP A 89 5.20 -5.06 30.55
C ASP A 89 6.19 -3.89 30.63
N THR A 90 6.87 -3.58 29.52
CA THR A 90 7.84 -2.47 29.42
C THR A 90 7.63 -1.69 28.12
N PRO A 91 6.63 -0.78 28.05
CA PRO A 91 6.22 -0.14 26.79
C PRO A 91 7.32 0.64 26.03
N SER A 92 8.43 0.97 26.68
CA SER A 92 9.61 1.59 26.06
C SER A 92 10.52 0.60 25.28
N HIS A 93 10.26 -0.71 25.38
CA HIS A 93 11.09 -1.75 24.76
C HIS A 93 10.36 -2.43 23.60
N ILE A 94 11.07 -2.60 22.48
CA ILE A 94 10.62 -3.40 21.34
C ILE A 94 11.45 -4.68 21.28
N ASN A 95 10.80 -5.78 20.97
CA ASN A 95 11.38 -7.11 20.87
C ASN A 95 11.15 -7.69 19.47
N SER A 96 12.10 -8.48 18.99
CA SER A 96 11.99 -9.19 17.72
C SER A 96 11.57 -10.64 17.94
N TYR A 97 10.67 -11.14 17.08
CA TYR A 97 10.25 -12.54 17.07
C TYR A 97 10.30 -13.09 15.64
N GLN A 98 10.66 -14.37 15.54
CA GLN A 98 10.66 -15.10 14.29
C GLN A 98 9.82 -16.37 14.45
N TYR A 99 8.89 -16.59 13.50
CA TYR A 99 8.23 -17.87 13.31
C TYR A 99 8.99 -18.67 12.25
N GLN A 100 9.06 -19.99 12.44
CA GLN A 100 9.50 -20.91 11.41
C GLN A 100 8.52 -22.08 11.34
N LEU A 101 7.95 -22.32 10.16
CA LEU A 101 7.16 -23.51 9.88
C LEU A 101 8.09 -24.71 9.69
N HIS A 102 7.82 -25.79 10.44
CA HIS A 102 8.47 -27.09 10.26
C HIS A 102 7.43 -28.18 9.96
N LYS A 103 7.90 -29.38 9.56
CA LYS A 103 7.02 -30.53 9.26
C LYS A 103 6.14 -30.95 10.44
N ALA A 104 6.56 -30.69 11.67
CA ALA A 104 5.85 -31.04 12.90
C ALA A 104 4.93 -29.92 13.44
N GLY A 105 4.78 -28.83 12.70
CA GLY A 105 4.19 -27.57 13.19
C GLY A 105 5.23 -26.46 13.21
N GLY A 106 4.78 -25.21 13.28
CA GLY A 106 5.69 -24.07 13.38
C GLY A 106 5.82 -23.54 14.80
N GLN A 107 6.89 -22.80 15.03
CA GLN A 107 7.27 -22.32 16.35
C GLN A 107 7.73 -20.86 16.29
N TRP A 108 7.33 -20.08 17.29
CA TRP A 108 7.85 -18.75 17.56
C TRP A 108 9.11 -18.81 18.42
N THR A 109 10.12 -18.06 18.02
CA THR A 109 11.38 -17.89 18.74
C THR A 109 11.59 -16.40 19.04
N TYR A 110 11.98 -16.10 20.27
CA TYR A 110 12.43 -14.76 20.65
C TYR A 110 13.80 -14.50 20.04
N ALA A 111 13.90 -13.49 19.18
CA ALA A 111 15.12 -13.15 18.44
C ALA A 111 15.97 -12.09 19.15
N GLY A 112 15.53 -11.59 20.31
CA GLY A 112 16.23 -10.57 21.09
C GLY A 112 15.55 -9.19 21.07
N PRO A 113 16.13 -8.21 21.78
CA PRO A 113 15.65 -6.84 21.75
C PRO A 113 15.84 -6.24 20.36
N TYR A 114 14.86 -5.48 19.89
CA TYR A 114 14.97 -4.70 18.66
C TYR A 114 15.66 -3.37 18.97
N LYS A 115 16.73 -3.07 18.23
CA LYS A 115 17.43 -1.79 18.37
C LYS A 115 16.61 -0.70 17.67
N LEU A 116 16.10 0.24 18.45
CA LEU A 116 15.46 1.44 17.90
C LEU A 116 16.49 2.27 17.14
N ASP A 117 16.14 2.69 15.92
CA ASP A 117 16.93 3.68 15.20
C ASP A 117 16.96 4.99 16.01
N HIS A 118 18.14 5.61 16.12
CA HIS A 118 18.33 6.88 16.83
C HIS A 118 17.75 8.10 16.08
N THR A 119 16.82 7.87 15.15
CA THR A 119 16.09 8.93 14.45
C THR A 119 15.14 9.64 15.42
N ASP A 120 14.85 10.92 15.20
CA ASP A 120 13.84 11.71 15.94
C ASP A 120 12.40 11.19 15.81
N TYR A 121 12.20 9.97 15.29
CA TYR A 121 10.91 9.32 15.11
C TYR A 121 10.40 8.77 16.45
N PRO A 122 9.34 9.35 17.05
CA PRO A 122 8.82 8.87 18.33
C PRO A 122 8.35 7.42 18.22
N LEU A 123 8.70 6.58 19.20
CA LEU A 123 8.32 5.17 19.27
C LEU A 123 6.82 4.95 18.97
N GLN A 124 5.97 5.81 19.52
CA GLN A 124 4.51 5.72 19.42
C GLN A 124 3.99 5.82 17.99
N ASN A 125 4.75 6.46 17.09
CA ASN A 125 4.33 6.61 15.70
C ASN A 125 4.47 5.30 14.91
N GLY A 126 5.35 4.40 15.35
CA GLY A 126 5.56 3.11 14.72
C GLY A 126 4.70 1.97 15.28
N LEU A 127 3.85 2.25 16.27
CA LEU A 127 3.05 1.21 16.95
C LEU A 127 1.67 1.06 16.34
N PHE A 128 1.27 -0.19 16.11
CA PHE A 128 -0.05 -0.54 15.62
C PHE A 128 -0.58 -1.81 16.28
N PRO A 129 -1.88 -1.91 16.56
CA PRO A 129 -2.44 -3.08 17.22
C PRO A 129 -2.39 -4.28 16.28
N LEU A 130 -1.96 -5.44 16.78
CA LEU A 130 -1.99 -6.69 16.01
C LEU A 130 -3.39 -6.99 15.44
N ASP A 131 -4.44 -6.63 16.19
CA ASP A 131 -5.83 -6.85 15.80
C ASP A 131 -6.33 -5.90 14.68
N SER A 132 -5.49 -5.03 14.10
CA SER A 132 -5.91 -4.22 12.95
C SER A 132 -6.00 -5.00 11.63
N PHE A 133 -5.43 -6.20 11.57
CA PHE A 133 -5.50 -7.12 10.42
C PHE A 133 -5.31 -8.57 10.90
N SER A 134 -5.60 -9.54 10.03
CA SER A 134 -5.29 -10.95 10.28
C SER A 134 -4.13 -11.42 9.42
N PHE A 135 -3.32 -12.36 9.88
CA PHE A 135 -2.17 -12.86 9.11
C PHE A 135 -2.61 -13.50 7.79
N SER A 136 -3.78 -14.17 7.75
CA SER A 136 -4.38 -14.70 6.51
C SER A 136 -4.63 -13.65 5.43
N THR A 137 -4.61 -12.36 5.75
CA THR A 137 -4.67 -11.28 4.76
C THR A 137 -3.50 -11.32 3.78
N ALA A 138 -2.29 -11.67 4.25
CA ALA A 138 -1.15 -11.88 3.37
C ALA A 138 -1.42 -12.97 2.33
N ALA A 139 -2.08 -14.06 2.73
CA ALA A 139 -2.48 -15.13 1.81
C ALA A 139 -3.52 -14.68 0.77
N LYS A 140 -4.46 -13.79 1.14
CA LYS A 140 -5.41 -13.21 0.18
C LYS A 140 -4.67 -12.41 -0.89
N ILE A 141 -3.73 -11.57 -0.47
CA ILE A 141 -2.91 -10.73 -1.36
C ILE A 141 -2.09 -11.60 -2.31
N VAL A 142 -1.30 -12.55 -1.79
CA VAL A 142 -0.50 -13.46 -2.62
C VAL A 142 -1.37 -14.26 -3.59
N THR A 143 -2.50 -14.79 -3.12
CA THR A 143 -3.41 -15.58 -3.97
C THR A 143 -3.97 -14.73 -5.11
N ALA A 144 -4.42 -13.51 -4.79
CA ALA A 144 -4.98 -12.60 -5.79
C ALA A 144 -3.91 -12.12 -6.78
N TYR A 145 -2.72 -11.73 -6.31
CA TYR A 145 -1.58 -11.37 -7.15
C TYR A 145 -1.24 -12.49 -8.12
N ASN A 146 -0.99 -13.71 -7.61
CA ASN A 146 -0.61 -14.87 -8.42
C ASN A 146 -1.72 -15.30 -9.39
N ALA A 147 -2.99 -15.04 -9.06
CA ALA A 147 -4.10 -15.25 -10.00
C ALA A 147 -4.08 -14.21 -11.13
N LYS A 148 -3.81 -12.94 -10.84
CA LYS A 148 -3.73 -11.87 -11.84
C LYS A 148 -2.49 -11.97 -12.71
N ALA A 149 -1.33 -12.30 -12.15
CA ALA A 149 -0.10 -12.59 -12.89
C ALA A 149 -0.34 -13.65 -13.97
N ARG A 150 -0.91 -14.79 -13.58
CA ARG A 150 -1.26 -15.86 -14.53
C ARG A 150 -2.28 -15.43 -15.58
N ALA A 151 -3.25 -14.60 -15.21
CA ALA A 151 -4.29 -14.13 -16.14
C ALA A 151 -3.72 -13.25 -17.27
N VAL A 152 -2.59 -12.56 -17.03
CA VAL A 152 -1.89 -11.75 -18.06
C VAL A 152 -0.69 -12.47 -18.67
N GLY A 153 -0.55 -13.78 -18.44
CA GLY A 153 0.53 -14.60 -19.00
C GLY A 153 1.88 -14.43 -18.31
N SER A 154 1.94 -13.75 -17.16
CA SER A 154 3.15 -13.64 -16.35
C SER A 154 3.46 -14.96 -15.64
N ASN A 155 4.75 -15.27 -15.52
CA ASN A 155 5.26 -16.36 -14.68
C ASN A 155 5.73 -15.87 -13.30
N GLU A 156 5.58 -14.57 -13.02
CA GLU A 156 5.92 -13.99 -11.73
C GLU A 156 5.02 -14.57 -10.64
N THR A 157 5.62 -14.85 -9.49
CA THR A 157 4.92 -15.26 -8.28
C THR A 157 5.39 -14.43 -7.12
N LEU A 158 4.46 -13.95 -6.32
CA LEU A 158 4.76 -13.29 -5.06
C LEU A 158 5.06 -14.36 -4.01
N ASP A 159 6.28 -14.33 -3.47
CA ASP A 159 6.79 -15.25 -2.44
C ASP A 159 7.05 -14.56 -1.09
N MET A 160 6.83 -13.25 -1.02
CA MET A 160 6.91 -12.46 0.20
C MET A 160 5.84 -11.37 0.18
N VAL A 161 5.24 -11.11 1.34
CA VAL A 161 4.41 -9.92 1.58
C VAL A 161 4.82 -9.33 2.91
N GLU A 162 4.90 -8.01 2.99
CA GLU A 162 5.14 -7.27 4.22
C GLU A 162 3.96 -6.36 4.52
N TYR A 163 3.70 -6.10 5.80
CA TYR A 163 2.82 -5.04 6.23
C TYR A 163 3.67 -4.02 6.98
N ASP A 164 3.72 -2.79 6.48
CA ASP A 164 4.57 -1.72 6.97
C ASP A 164 3.74 -0.52 7.44
N TYR A 165 3.99 -0.09 8.68
CA TYR A 165 3.36 1.03 9.36
C TYR A 165 4.24 2.28 9.42
N TYR A 166 5.45 2.24 8.84
CA TYR A 166 6.43 3.33 8.91
C TYR A 166 5.94 4.62 8.25
N PHE A 167 5.21 4.50 7.14
CA PHE A 167 4.78 5.62 6.33
C PHE A 167 3.33 6.01 6.67
N ALA A 168 3.15 7.24 7.16
CA ALA A 168 1.85 7.91 7.33
C ALA A 168 0.90 7.46 8.48
N GLY A 169 1.34 6.64 9.44
CA GLY A 169 0.49 6.31 10.61
C GLY A 169 -0.71 5.43 10.27
N ARG A 170 -0.62 4.68 9.16
CA ARG A 170 -1.45 3.53 8.79
C ARG A 170 -0.52 2.42 8.34
N GLY A 171 -0.95 1.18 8.48
CA GLY A 171 -0.20 0.06 7.93
C GLY A 171 -0.61 -0.18 6.49
N ASN A 172 0.38 -0.34 5.62
CA ASN A 172 0.25 -0.59 4.21
C ASN A 172 0.86 -1.95 3.90
N TRP A 173 0.16 -2.75 3.10
CA TRP A 173 0.74 -3.97 2.56
C TRP A 173 1.78 -3.59 1.52
N LYS A 174 3.02 -4.03 1.70
CA LYS A 174 4.11 -3.95 0.75
C LYS A 174 4.26 -5.27 0.00
N TYR A 175 4.22 -5.16 -1.32
CA TYR A 175 4.30 -6.26 -2.28
C TYR A 175 4.76 -5.69 -3.63
N GLU A 176 5.00 -6.55 -4.61
CA GLU A 176 5.27 -6.10 -5.98
C GLU A 176 3.98 -5.46 -6.55
N GLU A 177 3.96 -4.14 -6.73
CA GLU A 177 2.78 -3.43 -7.23
C GLU A 177 2.61 -3.50 -8.76
N LYS A 178 3.55 -4.17 -9.42
CA LYS A 178 3.66 -4.27 -10.88
C LYS A 178 3.68 -5.73 -11.31
N ILE A 179 2.96 -6.04 -12.38
CA ILE A 179 2.98 -7.35 -13.00
C ILE A 179 3.40 -7.18 -14.45
N ASN A 180 4.46 -7.86 -14.87
CA ASN A 180 4.85 -7.89 -16.28
C ASN A 180 4.05 -8.98 -17.00
N GLY A 181 3.03 -8.58 -17.74
CA GLY A 181 2.23 -9.46 -18.59
C GLY A 181 2.71 -9.51 -20.03
N GLY A 182 2.19 -10.47 -20.79
CA GLY A 182 2.42 -10.60 -22.23
C GLY A 182 3.15 -11.89 -22.63
N THR A 183 2.97 -12.30 -23.88
CA THR A 183 3.61 -13.50 -24.44
C THR A 183 4.86 -13.08 -25.22
N ASN A 184 6.07 -13.35 -24.72
CA ASN A 184 7.41 -13.34 -25.36
C ASN A 184 7.78 -12.23 -26.40
N ARG A 185 6.91 -11.30 -26.76
CA ARG A 185 7.05 -10.35 -27.88
C ARG A 185 6.70 -8.92 -27.47
N GLU A 186 5.83 -8.71 -26.48
CA GLU A 186 5.53 -7.39 -25.92
C GLU A 186 5.27 -7.54 -24.41
N SER A 187 6.07 -6.87 -23.58
CA SER A 187 5.85 -6.80 -22.13
C SER A 187 4.89 -5.65 -21.85
N VAL A 188 3.78 -5.93 -21.21
CA VAL A 188 2.81 -4.94 -20.75
C VAL A 188 2.85 -4.91 -19.23
N GLU A 189 3.13 -3.75 -18.65
CA GLU A 189 3.10 -3.55 -17.20
C GLU A 189 1.65 -3.37 -16.74
N TYR A 190 1.26 -4.07 -15.67
CA TYR A 190 -0.02 -3.87 -14.99
C TYR A 190 0.22 -3.42 -13.57
N LYS A 191 -0.53 -2.42 -13.11
CA LYS A 191 -0.57 -2.03 -11.70
C LYS A 191 -1.61 -2.85 -10.96
N ILE A 192 -1.26 -3.31 -9.77
CA ILE A 192 -2.14 -4.02 -8.86
C ILE A 192 -2.13 -3.34 -7.49
N LEU A 193 -3.33 -3.05 -6.95
CA LEU A 193 -3.50 -2.43 -5.64
C LEU A 193 -4.44 -3.25 -4.78
N PHE A 194 -4.18 -3.31 -3.48
CA PHE A 194 -5.03 -3.96 -2.47
C PHE A 194 -5.51 -2.97 -1.42
N LYS A 195 -6.63 -3.30 -0.77
CA LYS A 195 -7.10 -2.65 0.46
C LYS A 195 -6.48 -3.35 1.69
N ASP A 196 -6.62 -2.74 2.86
CA ASP A 196 -6.10 -3.30 4.13
C ASP A 196 -6.59 -4.72 4.44
N ASP A 197 -7.82 -5.05 4.03
CA ASP A 197 -8.43 -6.37 4.23
C ASP A 197 -7.94 -7.44 3.23
N GLY A 198 -7.00 -7.06 2.35
CA GLY A 198 -6.43 -7.88 1.28
C GLY A 198 -7.32 -8.02 0.05
N SER A 199 -8.46 -7.33 -0.01
CA SER A 199 -9.31 -7.32 -1.21
C SER A 199 -8.70 -6.46 -2.31
N LEU A 200 -8.90 -6.87 -3.57
CA LEU A 200 -8.39 -6.17 -4.73
C LEU A 200 -9.01 -4.76 -4.83
N LYS A 201 -8.18 -3.74 -4.80
CA LYS A 201 -8.55 -2.33 -5.03
C LYS A 201 -8.51 -2.00 -6.52
N TYR A 202 -7.45 -2.38 -7.20
CA TYR A 202 -7.28 -2.11 -8.63
C TYR A 202 -6.42 -3.18 -9.31
N PHE A 203 -6.71 -3.46 -10.58
CA PHE A 203 -5.85 -4.23 -11.48
C PHE A 203 -6.07 -3.75 -12.91
N GLY A 204 -5.03 -3.25 -13.56
CA GLY A 204 -5.11 -2.73 -14.92
C GLY A 204 -3.84 -2.00 -15.34
N GLU A 205 -3.95 -1.15 -16.36
CA GLU A 205 -2.81 -0.34 -16.82
C GLU A 205 -2.28 0.57 -15.69
N PRO A 206 -0.97 0.91 -15.66
CA PRO A 206 -0.37 1.67 -14.56
C PRO A 206 -1.03 3.02 -14.30
N ASN A 207 -1.50 3.66 -15.37
CA ASN A 207 -2.17 4.97 -15.32
C ASN A 207 -3.71 4.88 -15.36
N GLY A 208 -4.28 3.68 -15.32
CA GLY A 208 -5.73 3.48 -15.42
C GLY A 208 -6.48 3.61 -14.08
N TRP A 209 -5.78 3.62 -12.94
CA TRP A 209 -6.38 3.96 -11.65
C TRP A 209 -6.44 5.47 -11.50
N ASN A 210 -7.60 5.98 -11.06
CA ASN A 210 -7.81 7.41 -10.85
C ASN A 210 -8.60 7.62 -9.56
N MET A 211 -7.90 8.10 -8.54
CA MET A 211 -8.41 8.43 -7.22
C MET A 211 -9.58 9.41 -7.27
N LEU A 212 -9.61 10.31 -8.26
CA LEU A 212 -10.70 11.28 -8.40
C LEU A 212 -12.06 10.60 -8.55
N ASN A 213 -12.12 9.35 -9.02
CA ASN A 213 -13.36 8.58 -9.16
C ASN A 213 -13.63 7.61 -8.01
N ASP A 214 -12.70 7.46 -7.07
CA ASP A 214 -12.82 6.54 -5.93
C ASP A 214 -13.32 7.28 -4.68
N SER A 215 -14.64 7.21 -4.46
CA SER A 215 -15.27 7.87 -3.32
C SER A 215 -14.79 7.35 -1.96
N ALA A 216 -14.36 6.09 -1.87
CA ALA A 216 -13.85 5.53 -0.64
C ALA A 216 -12.44 6.06 -0.36
N GLU A 217 -11.60 6.15 -1.39
CA GLU A 217 -10.26 6.73 -1.28
C GLU A 217 -10.32 8.22 -0.94
N MET A 218 -11.19 9.00 -1.58
CA MET A 218 -11.35 10.42 -1.26
C MET A 218 -11.85 10.67 0.16
N ALA A 219 -12.82 9.86 0.63
CA ALA A 219 -13.28 9.93 2.01
C ALA A 219 -12.18 9.53 3.00
N TYR A 220 -11.37 8.52 2.64
CA TYR A 220 -10.22 8.11 3.43
C TYR A 220 -9.16 9.21 3.48
N ALA A 221 -8.77 9.80 2.35
CA ALA A 221 -7.82 10.90 2.27
C ALA A 221 -8.24 12.08 3.14
N GLU A 222 -9.50 12.50 3.04
CA GLU A 222 -10.06 13.58 3.88
C GLU A 222 -9.98 13.22 5.37
N LYS A 223 -10.43 12.02 5.73
CA LYS A 223 -10.43 11.54 7.11
C LYS A 223 -9.00 11.49 7.67
N THR A 224 -8.06 10.93 6.92
CA THR A 224 -6.66 10.75 7.35
C THR A 224 -6.00 12.09 7.55
N LEU A 225 -6.11 12.99 6.57
CA LEU A 225 -5.52 14.32 6.66
C LEU A 225 -6.11 15.13 7.82
N LYS A 226 -7.43 15.09 8.06
CA LYS A 226 -8.06 15.81 9.17
C LYS A 226 -7.81 15.21 10.55
N ASN A 227 -7.47 13.92 10.64
CA ASN A 227 -7.24 13.22 11.91
C ASN A 227 -5.76 13.03 12.27
N LEU A 228 -4.83 13.69 11.56
CA LEU A 228 -3.42 13.67 11.96
C LEU A 228 -3.28 14.11 13.43
N PRO A 229 -2.39 13.49 14.22
CA PRO A 229 -2.29 13.74 15.66
C PRO A 229 -2.19 15.23 16.02
N GLN A 230 -1.41 16.00 15.26
CA GLN A 230 -1.20 17.43 15.46
C GLN A 230 -2.45 18.29 15.17
N PHE A 231 -3.48 17.76 14.52
CA PHE A 231 -4.71 18.47 14.17
C PHE A 231 -5.88 18.19 15.10
N LYS A 232 -5.73 17.22 16.02
CA LYS A 232 -6.82 16.76 16.87
C LYS A 232 -7.48 17.91 17.63
N GLY A 233 -8.77 18.14 17.34
CA GLY A 233 -9.58 19.18 17.98
C GLY A 233 -9.33 20.61 17.47
N LYS A 234 -8.54 20.78 16.42
CA LYS A 234 -8.17 22.09 15.86
C LYS A 234 -8.95 22.37 14.57
N LYS A 235 -9.23 23.65 14.31
CA LYS A 235 -9.77 24.09 13.02
C LYS A 235 -8.64 24.19 12.02
N LEU A 236 -8.83 23.61 10.83
CA LEU A 236 -7.83 23.60 9.77
C LEU A 236 -8.20 24.60 8.68
N TRP A 237 -7.18 25.34 8.22
CA TRP A 237 -7.29 26.35 7.19
C TRP A 237 -6.24 26.06 6.13
N PHE A 238 -6.66 26.00 4.87
CA PHE A 238 -5.73 25.88 3.75
C PHE A 238 -5.51 27.25 3.11
N LYS A 239 -4.36 27.42 2.48
CA LYS A 239 -3.97 28.64 1.78
C LYS A 239 -4.18 28.47 0.28
N LYS A 240 -4.84 29.47 -0.34
CA LYS A 240 -5.05 29.61 -1.80
C LYS A 240 -5.82 28.47 -2.45
N GLU A 241 -5.30 27.25 -2.48
CA GLU A 241 -5.90 26.16 -3.27
C GLU A 241 -5.72 24.76 -2.68
N ILE A 242 -6.49 23.81 -3.21
CA ILE A 242 -6.33 22.37 -3.01
C ILE A 242 -6.27 21.72 -4.40
N ASP A 243 -5.18 21.05 -4.71
CA ASP A 243 -5.00 20.33 -5.95
C ASP A 243 -5.38 18.86 -5.77
N PHE A 244 -6.31 18.38 -6.58
CA PHE A 244 -6.70 16.98 -6.66
C PHE A 244 -6.27 16.44 -8.02
N ASN A 245 -5.29 15.55 -8.04
CA ASN A 245 -4.80 14.87 -9.22
C ASN A 245 -5.23 13.40 -9.22
N SER A 246 -5.08 12.73 -10.36
CA SER A 246 -5.43 11.31 -10.54
C SER A 246 -4.86 10.37 -9.47
N ASN A 247 -3.70 10.68 -8.90
CA ASN A 247 -3.07 9.86 -7.86
C ASN A 247 -2.91 10.58 -6.51
N ASN A 248 -2.96 11.91 -6.50
CA ASN A 248 -2.44 12.71 -5.39
C ASN A 248 -3.39 13.85 -5.00
N ILE A 249 -3.37 14.26 -3.73
CA ILE A 249 -3.96 15.52 -3.26
C ILE A 249 -2.83 16.38 -2.72
N TYR A 250 -2.81 17.67 -3.02
CA TYR A 250 -1.85 18.63 -2.47
C TYR A 250 -2.58 19.83 -1.89
N LEU A 251 -2.13 20.29 -0.72
CA LEU A 251 -2.62 21.52 -0.11
C LEU A 251 -1.61 22.07 0.90
N THR A 252 -1.62 23.39 1.05
CA THR A 252 -0.84 24.08 2.09
C THR A 252 -1.77 24.42 3.25
N LEU A 253 -1.47 23.93 4.45
CA LEU A 253 -2.24 24.23 5.65
C LEU A 253 -1.50 25.23 6.54
N GLN A 254 -2.25 26.13 7.18
CA GLN A 254 -1.72 26.90 8.32
C GLN A 254 -1.44 25.95 9.48
N ASN A 255 -0.24 26.01 10.05
CA ASN A 255 0.08 25.25 11.25
C ASN A 255 -0.81 25.74 12.40
N PRO A 256 -1.67 24.89 12.98
CA PRO A 256 -2.59 25.32 14.01
C PRO A 256 -1.93 25.56 15.37
N ASP A 257 -0.67 25.13 15.56
CA ASP A 257 0.14 25.43 16.76
C ASP A 257 0.96 26.72 16.61
N THR A 258 1.31 27.08 15.38
CA THR A 258 2.12 28.26 15.05
C THR A 258 1.48 28.99 13.87
N LEU A 259 0.54 29.88 14.16
CA LEU A 259 -0.33 30.52 13.15
C LEU A 259 0.41 31.34 12.08
N GLN A 260 1.71 31.57 12.21
CA GLN A 260 2.57 32.22 11.22
C GLN A 260 3.26 31.24 10.27
N GLN A 261 3.11 29.93 10.48
CA GLN A 261 3.73 28.89 9.66
C GLN A 261 2.72 28.23 8.73
N LEU A 262 3.18 27.92 7.52
CA LEU A 262 2.47 27.13 6.52
C LEU A 262 3.20 25.82 6.30
N ILE A 263 2.46 24.72 6.19
CA ILE A 263 3.01 23.39 5.97
C ILE A 263 2.34 22.80 4.74
N ASN A 264 3.15 22.33 3.79
CA ASN A 264 2.65 21.59 2.64
C ASN A 264 2.33 20.17 3.05
N TYR A 265 1.10 19.75 2.77
CA TYR A 265 0.64 18.38 2.90
C TYR A 265 0.34 17.82 1.51
N GLY A 266 0.64 16.54 1.34
CA GLY A 266 0.10 15.78 0.24
C GLY A 266 -0.43 14.44 0.71
N PHE A 267 -1.36 13.91 -0.07
CA PHE A 267 -1.88 12.56 0.06
C PHE A 267 -1.61 11.81 -1.24
N ASN A 268 -1.03 10.62 -1.18
CA ASN A 268 -0.83 9.74 -2.33
C ASN A 268 -1.02 8.30 -1.88
N GLU A 269 -1.89 7.54 -2.56
CA GLU A 269 -2.03 6.09 -2.39
C GLU A 269 -2.19 5.61 -0.93
N GLY A 270 -2.90 6.37 -0.10
CA GLY A 270 -3.13 6.02 1.30
C GLY A 270 -2.17 6.70 2.28
N GLU A 271 -1.12 7.35 1.78
CA GLU A 271 -0.08 7.98 2.58
C GLU A 271 -0.23 9.50 2.59
N VAL A 272 -0.18 10.09 3.79
CA VAL A 272 0.02 11.52 3.96
C VAL A 272 1.50 11.79 4.16
N TRP A 273 2.04 12.71 3.37
CA TRP A 273 3.37 13.26 3.58
C TRP A 273 3.26 14.77 3.78
N HIS A 274 4.28 15.36 4.39
CA HIS A 274 4.40 16.80 4.50
C HIS A 274 5.85 17.22 4.27
N ARG A 275 6.06 18.47 3.85
CA ARG A 275 7.39 19.08 3.74
C ARG A 275 7.54 20.16 4.82
N GLU A 276 8.79 20.46 5.17
CA GLU A 276 9.21 21.60 6.02
C GLU A 276 8.37 22.88 5.76
N PRO A 277 8.27 23.78 6.76
CA PRO A 277 7.49 25.01 6.63
C PRO A 277 7.84 25.80 5.37
N VAL A 278 6.82 26.35 4.72
CA VAL A 278 7.00 27.23 3.56
C VAL A 278 6.95 28.67 4.02
N ASP A 279 8.02 29.42 3.75
CA ASP A 279 8.00 30.87 3.86
C ASP A 279 7.18 31.43 2.69
N ASP A 280 5.89 31.60 2.90
CA ASP A 280 4.95 32.24 1.97
C ASP A 280 4.11 33.27 2.74
N ALA A 281 4.77 34.07 3.56
CA ALA A 281 4.17 35.21 4.26
C ALA A 281 4.44 36.49 3.48
N ASP A 282 3.41 37.07 2.86
CA ASP A 282 3.47 38.43 2.36
C ASP A 282 3.48 39.38 3.57
N ASP A 283 4.55 40.17 3.73
CA ASP A 283 4.74 41.13 4.83
C ASP A 283 4.54 40.53 6.24
N GLY A 284 4.87 39.25 6.43
CA GLY A 284 4.74 38.55 7.71
C GLY A 284 3.30 38.19 8.11
N LYS A 285 2.33 38.31 7.19
CA LYS A 285 0.94 37.88 7.40
C LYS A 285 0.57 36.77 6.41
N ILE A 286 -0.08 35.73 6.92
CA ILE A 286 -0.71 34.71 6.08
C ILE A 286 -2.09 35.21 5.65
N ASN A 287 -2.21 35.56 4.37
CA ASN A 287 -3.48 35.93 3.74
C ASN A 287 -4.07 34.74 2.96
N HIS A 288 -5.33 34.87 2.53
CA HIS A 288 -6.05 33.88 1.69
C HIS A 288 -6.24 32.51 2.37
N LEU A 289 -6.60 32.51 3.65
CA LEU A 289 -6.98 31.30 4.38
C LEU A 289 -8.45 30.97 4.18
N PHE A 290 -8.72 29.71 3.89
CA PHE A 290 -10.07 29.20 3.70
C PHE A 290 -10.30 27.94 4.57
N PRO A 291 -11.49 27.77 5.19
CA PRO A 291 -11.74 26.63 6.07
C PRO A 291 -11.69 25.31 5.30
N LEU A 292 -10.87 24.35 5.73
CA LEU A 292 -10.76 23.05 5.06
C LEU A 292 -12.10 22.28 5.06
N ASP A 293 -12.91 22.43 6.10
CA ASP A 293 -14.23 21.77 6.21
C ASP A 293 -15.26 22.27 5.19
N SER A 294 -15.02 23.40 4.54
CA SER A 294 -15.90 23.92 3.48
C SER A 294 -15.76 23.15 2.15
N VAL A 295 -14.71 22.34 2.01
CA VAL A 295 -14.38 21.56 0.81
C VAL A 295 -14.34 20.06 1.14
N PRO A 296 -15.49 19.36 1.20
CA PRO A 296 -15.52 17.90 1.34
C PRO A 296 -14.91 17.23 0.11
N PHE A 297 -13.92 16.36 0.31
CA PHE A 297 -13.17 15.75 -0.81
C PHE A 297 -14.07 14.84 -1.65
N ARG A 298 -15.10 14.22 -1.03
CA ARG A 298 -16.12 13.45 -1.76
C ARG A 298 -16.84 14.24 -2.87
N ARG A 299 -16.82 15.58 -2.86
CA ARG A 299 -17.37 16.40 -3.95
C ARG A 299 -16.61 16.17 -5.26
N VAL A 300 -15.30 15.98 -5.18
CA VAL A 300 -14.41 15.71 -6.31
C VAL A 300 -14.89 14.49 -7.09
N CYS A 301 -15.28 13.41 -6.41
CA CYS A 301 -15.81 12.22 -7.07
C CYS A 301 -17.10 12.46 -7.86
N ARG A 302 -17.99 13.32 -7.36
CA ARG A 302 -19.21 13.65 -8.11
C ARG A 302 -18.86 14.40 -9.38
N MET A 303 -17.89 15.30 -9.31
CA MET A 303 -17.44 16.11 -10.43
C MET A 303 -16.71 15.26 -11.47
N ALA A 304 -15.80 14.39 -11.05
CA ALA A 304 -15.07 13.48 -11.92
C ALA A 304 -16.01 12.49 -12.63
N ASN A 305 -16.99 11.93 -11.93
CA ASN A 305 -18.03 11.09 -12.55
C ASN A 305 -18.91 11.87 -13.55
N ALA A 306 -19.30 13.10 -13.21
CA ALA A 306 -20.06 13.95 -14.13
C ALA A 306 -19.25 14.30 -15.38
N TYR A 307 -17.97 14.61 -15.24
CA TYR A 307 -17.03 14.83 -16.33
C TYR A 307 -16.96 13.60 -17.25
N ILE A 308 -16.73 12.41 -16.70
CA ILE A 308 -16.66 11.16 -17.48
C ILE A 308 -17.96 10.91 -18.24
N ASN A 309 -19.11 11.10 -17.59
CA ASN A 309 -20.41 10.93 -18.24
C ASN A 309 -20.60 11.89 -19.42
N LYS A 310 -20.13 13.15 -19.30
CA LYS A 310 -20.16 14.12 -20.40
C LYS A 310 -19.16 13.80 -21.49
N ALA A 311 -17.93 13.42 -21.13
CA ALA A 311 -16.92 12.95 -22.08
C ALA A 311 -17.45 11.80 -22.94
N ARG A 312 -18.11 10.80 -22.32
CA ARG A 312 -18.78 9.70 -23.04
C ARG A 312 -19.90 10.19 -23.97
N SER A 313 -20.71 11.16 -23.52
CA SER A 313 -21.83 11.69 -24.33
C SER A 313 -21.39 12.37 -25.63
N VAL A 314 -20.18 12.93 -25.66
CA VAL A 314 -19.58 13.53 -26.87
C VAL A 314 -18.55 12.62 -27.55
N LYS A 315 -18.48 11.35 -27.11
CA LYS A 315 -17.53 10.35 -27.59
C LYS A 315 -16.09 10.88 -27.54
N SER A 316 -15.70 11.53 -26.44
CA SER A 316 -14.32 11.98 -26.27
C SER A 316 -13.35 10.79 -26.23
N SER A 317 -12.14 10.99 -26.75
CA SER A 317 -11.02 10.06 -26.53
C SER A 317 -10.44 10.18 -25.11
N ILE A 318 -10.70 11.28 -24.40
CA ILE A 318 -10.25 11.52 -23.03
C ILE A 318 -11.39 11.15 -22.08
N LEU A 319 -11.29 9.97 -21.48
CA LEU A 319 -12.29 9.44 -20.53
C LEU A 319 -11.80 9.47 -19.08
N VAL A 320 -10.76 10.26 -18.80
CA VAL A 320 -10.16 10.46 -17.48
C VAL A 320 -10.09 11.95 -17.19
N LEU A 321 -10.27 12.30 -15.92
CA LEU A 321 -10.02 13.64 -15.40
C LEU A 321 -8.68 13.59 -14.69
N ASP A 322 -7.69 14.34 -15.16
CA ASP A 322 -6.32 14.24 -14.64
C ASP A 322 -6.09 15.17 -13.44
N GLY A 323 -6.75 16.33 -13.44
CA GLY A 323 -6.63 17.32 -12.37
C GLY A 323 -7.91 18.12 -12.11
N LEU A 324 -8.12 18.45 -10.84
CA LEU A 324 -9.17 19.33 -10.36
C LEU A 324 -8.60 20.21 -9.23
N VAL A 325 -8.75 21.52 -9.34
CA VAL A 325 -8.24 22.47 -8.34
C VAL A 325 -9.41 23.20 -7.71
N PHE A 326 -9.47 23.22 -6.37
CA PHE A 326 -10.31 24.17 -5.65
C PHE A 326 -9.52 25.44 -5.40
N ASP A 327 -9.79 26.50 -6.17
CA ASP A 327 -9.13 27.79 -6.03
C ASP A 327 -9.95 28.73 -5.14
N ALA A 328 -9.34 29.14 -4.03
CA ALA A 328 -9.82 30.09 -3.04
C ALA A 328 -8.89 31.31 -2.92
N THR A 329 -8.12 31.65 -3.96
CA THR A 329 -7.31 32.86 -4.03
C THR A 329 -8.15 34.11 -3.82
N ASP A 330 -9.39 34.13 -4.31
CA ASP A 330 -10.43 35.07 -3.85
C ASP A 330 -11.35 34.36 -2.84
N PRO A 331 -11.22 34.64 -1.53
CA PRO A 331 -12.03 33.99 -0.50
C PRO A 331 -13.53 34.32 -0.60
N HIS A 332 -13.89 35.42 -1.28
CA HIS A 332 -15.29 35.78 -1.50
C HIS A 332 -15.88 35.01 -2.67
N HIS A 333 -15.05 34.56 -3.62
CA HIS A 333 -15.46 33.90 -4.85
C HIS A 333 -14.67 32.62 -5.14
N PRO A 334 -14.64 31.63 -4.21
CA PRO A 334 -13.92 30.39 -4.45
C PRO A 334 -14.59 29.59 -5.57
N GLN A 335 -13.78 28.88 -6.35
CA GLN A 335 -14.22 28.22 -7.58
C GLN A 335 -13.44 26.93 -7.84
N TRP A 336 -14.06 26.05 -8.64
CA TRP A 336 -13.41 24.85 -9.15
C TRP A 336 -12.79 25.12 -10.53
N LYS A 337 -11.52 24.76 -10.72
CA LYS A 337 -10.79 24.77 -11.99
C LYS A 337 -10.44 23.34 -12.41
N PHE A 338 -10.32 23.09 -13.71
CA PHE A 338 -10.15 21.74 -14.29
C PHE A 338 -8.89 21.65 -15.13
N ASP A 339 -8.28 20.46 -15.15
CA ASP A 339 -7.31 20.07 -16.16
C ASP A 339 -7.69 18.71 -16.78
N PRO A 340 -8.05 18.64 -18.08
CA PRO A 340 -8.16 19.75 -19.02
C PRO A 340 -9.44 20.60 -18.80
N VAL A 341 -9.32 21.90 -19.06
CA VAL A 341 -10.45 22.87 -19.01
C VAL A 341 -11.53 22.58 -20.07
N VAL A 342 -11.17 21.86 -21.13
CA VAL A 342 -11.98 21.66 -22.32
C VAL A 342 -11.97 20.19 -22.73
N LEU A 343 -13.16 19.66 -22.99
CA LEU A 343 -13.38 18.31 -23.51
C LEU A 343 -13.40 18.32 -25.05
N ALA A 344 -12.49 17.57 -25.67
CA ALA A 344 -12.52 17.35 -27.13
C ALA A 344 -13.46 16.18 -27.45
N GLY A 345 -14.51 16.43 -28.23
CA GLY A 345 -15.41 15.39 -28.75
C GLY A 345 -14.94 14.85 -30.10
N ASN A 346 -15.25 13.58 -30.40
CA ASN A 346 -14.92 12.98 -31.70
C ASN A 346 -15.67 13.60 -32.90
N ASN A 347 -16.61 14.53 -32.65
CA ASN A 347 -17.25 15.34 -33.68
C ASN A 347 -16.47 16.62 -34.04
N GLY A 348 -15.22 16.74 -33.57
CA GLY A 348 -14.37 17.92 -33.78
C GLY A 348 -14.79 19.14 -32.94
N GLY A 349 -15.79 19.01 -32.06
CA GLY A 349 -16.21 20.06 -31.14
C GLY A 349 -15.42 20.05 -29.85
N THR A 350 -15.14 21.23 -29.31
CA THR A 350 -14.64 21.41 -27.94
C THR A 350 -15.79 21.80 -27.02
N TYR A 351 -15.78 21.32 -25.78
CA TYR A 351 -16.84 21.58 -24.82
C TYR A 351 -16.26 22.09 -23.51
N LYS A 352 -16.79 23.21 -23.02
CA LYS A 352 -16.48 23.74 -21.70
C LYS A 352 -17.44 23.14 -20.68
N ILE A 353 -16.87 22.56 -19.62
CA ILE A 353 -17.63 22.05 -18.47
C ILE A 353 -17.37 22.96 -17.27
N THR A 354 -18.43 23.31 -16.52
CA THR A 354 -18.30 24.10 -15.28
C THR A 354 -19.18 23.52 -14.18
N PHE A 355 -18.82 23.78 -12.93
CA PHE A 355 -19.49 23.24 -11.76
C PHE A 355 -19.79 24.33 -10.74
N ASN A 356 -20.82 24.11 -9.94
CA ASN A 356 -21.12 24.92 -8.77
C ASN A 356 -20.15 24.55 -7.62
N GLN A 357 -20.06 25.39 -6.60
CA GLN A 357 -19.20 25.14 -5.43
C GLN A 357 -19.53 23.82 -4.70
N ASP A 358 -20.78 23.38 -4.75
CA ASP A 358 -21.23 22.11 -4.17
C ASP A 358 -20.80 20.87 -5.01
N GLY A 359 -20.17 21.08 -6.17
CA GLY A 359 -19.72 20.06 -7.10
C GLY A 359 -20.81 19.56 -8.05
N SER A 360 -21.99 20.19 -8.09
CA SER A 360 -23.01 19.91 -9.10
C SER A 360 -22.63 20.52 -10.45
N LEU A 361 -23.00 19.87 -11.55
CA LEU A 361 -22.75 20.38 -12.90
C LEU A 361 -23.52 21.69 -13.12
N LYS A 362 -22.80 22.77 -13.43
CA LYS A 362 -23.37 24.10 -13.71
C LYS A 362 -23.64 24.29 -15.19
N SER A 363 -22.68 23.96 -16.06
CA SER A 363 -22.85 24.05 -17.51
C SER A 363 -22.02 23.03 -18.26
N PHE A 364 -22.50 22.66 -19.45
CA PHE A 364 -21.76 21.87 -20.43
C PHE A 364 -22.11 22.41 -21.82
N THR A 365 -21.20 23.18 -22.41
CA THR A 365 -21.49 23.98 -23.61
C THR A 365 -20.41 23.76 -24.66
N ARG A 366 -20.82 23.55 -25.91
CA ARG A 366 -19.90 23.52 -27.05
C ARG A 366 -19.31 24.91 -27.29
N GLN A 367 -18.00 25.01 -27.48
CA GLN A 367 -17.31 26.25 -27.81
C GLN A 367 -17.24 26.50 -29.32
#